data_AF-A0A2A4TF71-F1
#
_entry.id   AF-A0A2A4TF71-F1
#
_cell.length_a   1.000
_cell.length_b   1.000
_cell.length_c   1.000
_cell.angle_alpha   90.00
_cell.angle_beta   90.00
_cell.angle_gamma   90.00
#
_symmetry.space_group_name_H-M   'P 1'
#
loop_
_entity.id
_entity.type
_entity.pdbx_description
1 polymer ?
#
loop_
_entity_poly.entity_id
_entity_poly.type
_entity_poly.pdbx_seq_one_letter_code
_entity_poly.pdbx_strand_id
1 'polypeptide(L)'
;MPTSNPLENTPPPTIFNLGQLLDDVALQITGDSIDIPSRFSFVWHNINFAGQVLLINDSQNQFSINLVANLGHIPFSAEDRAHRKKLLESFTPLFMKGDFRLAVNSQIQMVMLTNFTGPVNAKRIMEVITCTLLDLQTDLKSVQASISG
;
A
#
# COMPACT_ATOMS: atom_id res chain seq x y z
N MET A 1 -26.32 -2.37 44.02
CA MET A 1 -26.20 -1.16 43.18
C MET A 1 -25.38 -1.53 41.95
N PRO A 2 -25.87 -1.26 40.72
CA PRO A 2 -25.18 -1.61 39.49
C PRO A 2 -24.28 -0.45 39.05
N THR A 3 -23.04 -0.73 38.67
CA THR A 3 -22.20 0.20 37.90
C THR A 3 -21.95 -0.43 36.54
N SER A 4 -22.69 0.06 35.56
CA SER A 4 -22.53 -0.20 34.14
C SER A 4 -21.21 0.40 33.67
N ASN A 5 -20.30 -0.41 33.12
CA ASN A 5 -19.26 0.11 32.23
C ASN A 5 -19.86 0.16 30.82
N PRO A 6 -19.83 1.31 30.12
CA PRO A 6 -20.15 1.34 28.71
C PRO A 6 -18.99 0.69 27.95
N LEU A 7 -19.31 -0.40 27.24
CA LEU A 7 -18.46 -0.94 26.18
C LEU A 7 -18.16 0.20 25.21
N GLU A 8 -16.87 0.49 25.03
CA GLU A 8 -16.34 1.40 24.02
C GLU A 8 -17.04 1.15 22.69
N ASN A 9 -17.77 2.16 22.21
CA ASN A 9 -18.18 2.26 20.82
C ASN A 9 -16.92 2.45 19.98
N THR A 10 -16.22 1.34 19.68
CA THR A 10 -15.31 1.32 18.55
C THR A 10 -16.17 1.52 17.31
N PRO A 11 -15.95 2.56 16.48
CA PRO A 11 -16.65 2.65 15.21
C PRO A 11 -16.40 1.35 14.44
N PRO A 12 -17.43 0.78 13.79
CA PRO A 12 -17.27 -0.42 12.99
C PRO A 12 -16.14 -0.19 11.97
N PRO A 13 -15.36 -1.24 11.62
CA PRO A 13 -14.28 -1.10 10.67
C PRO A 13 -14.84 -0.46 9.40
N THR A 14 -14.39 0.76 9.10
CA THR A 14 -14.78 1.48 7.90
C THR A 14 -14.39 0.60 6.73
N ILE A 15 -15.38 -0.07 6.12
CA ILE A 15 -15.20 -0.72 4.83
C ILE A 15 -14.95 0.44 3.88
N PHE A 16 -13.68 0.78 3.65
CA PHE A 16 -13.31 1.74 2.63
C PHE A 16 -13.81 1.17 1.30
N ASN A 17 -14.88 1.77 0.78
CA ASN A 17 -15.41 1.43 -0.52
C ASN A 17 -14.31 1.78 -1.51
N LEU A 18 -13.84 0.80 -2.27
CA LEU A 18 -12.84 1.02 -3.30
C LEU A 18 -13.24 2.22 -4.17
N GLY A 19 -14.53 2.40 -4.50
CA GLY A 19 -15.01 3.59 -5.21
C GLY A 19 -14.63 4.93 -4.56
N GLN A 20 -14.76 5.09 -3.24
CA GLN A 20 -14.35 6.32 -2.54
C GLN A 20 -12.84 6.54 -2.59
N LEU A 21 -12.07 5.46 -2.46
CA LEU A 21 -10.62 5.51 -2.67
C LEU A 21 -10.28 5.98 -4.09
N LEU A 22 -11.02 5.46 -5.07
CA LEU A 22 -10.80 5.80 -6.46
C LEU A 22 -11.17 7.26 -6.74
N ASP A 23 -12.23 7.76 -6.10
CA ASP A 23 -12.63 9.16 -6.20
C ASP A 23 -11.58 10.09 -5.56
N ASP A 24 -11.03 9.73 -4.40
CA ASP A 24 -9.99 10.52 -3.72
C ASP A 24 -8.69 10.58 -4.53
N VAL A 25 -8.29 9.48 -5.17
CA VAL A 25 -7.13 9.46 -6.06
C VAL A 25 -7.46 10.19 -7.37
N ALA A 26 -8.66 10.05 -7.92
CA ALA A 26 -9.08 10.80 -9.10
C ALA A 26 -9.08 12.31 -8.85
N LEU A 27 -9.46 12.77 -7.65
CA LEU A 27 -9.39 14.17 -7.23
C LEU A 27 -7.95 14.69 -7.14
N GLN A 28 -6.97 13.84 -6.81
CA GLN A 28 -5.55 14.20 -6.85
C GLN A 28 -4.99 14.23 -8.29
N ILE A 29 -5.71 13.61 -9.23
CA ILE A 29 -5.31 13.43 -10.63
C ILE A 29 -6.29 14.20 -11.53
N THR A 30 -6.67 15.42 -11.15
CA THR A 30 -7.56 16.26 -11.94
C THR A 30 -6.83 16.92 -13.11
N GLY A 31 -7.13 16.45 -14.33
CA GLY A 31 -6.72 17.07 -15.59
C GLY A 31 -7.00 16.15 -16.78
N ASP A 32 -7.37 16.71 -17.95
CA ASP A 32 -7.44 15.96 -19.22
C ASP A 32 -6.08 15.37 -19.63
N SER A 33 -5.00 15.89 -19.02
CA SER A 33 -3.63 15.39 -19.09
C SER A 33 -3.04 15.32 -17.69
N ILE A 34 -2.36 14.22 -17.39
CA ILE A 34 -1.64 14.02 -16.13
C ILE A 34 -0.18 14.35 -16.38
N ASP A 35 0.37 15.29 -15.60
CA ASP A 35 1.79 15.61 -15.68
C ASP A 35 2.62 14.44 -15.13
N ILE A 36 3.55 13.95 -15.94
CA ILE A 36 4.43 12.83 -15.59
C ILE A 36 5.84 13.37 -15.28
N PRO A 37 6.45 13.02 -14.13
CA PRO A 37 5.98 12.04 -13.15
C PRO A 37 4.87 12.57 -12.23
N SER A 38 3.82 11.78 -12.05
CA SER A 38 2.74 12.09 -11.10
C SER A 38 2.92 11.31 -9.81
N ARG A 39 2.58 11.91 -8.67
CA ARG A 39 2.65 11.28 -7.33
C ARG A 39 1.32 11.44 -6.62
N PHE A 40 0.92 10.41 -5.89
CA PHE A 40 -0.32 10.40 -5.14
C PHE A 40 -0.19 9.49 -3.91
N SER A 41 -1.13 9.61 -2.98
CA SER A 41 -1.17 8.75 -1.80
C SER A 41 -2.61 8.44 -1.41
N PHE A 42 -2.83 7.23 -0.89
CA PHE A 42 -4.14 6.78 -0.44
C PHE A 42 -4.02 5.77 0.69
N VAL A 43 -5.13 5.51 1.37
CA VAL A 43 -5.22 4.51 2.46
C VAL A 43 -6.20 3.42 2.06
N TRP A 44 -5.75 2.17 2.01
CA TRP A 44 -6.61 1.02 1.73
C TRP A 44 -6.40 -0.07 2.78
N HIS A 45 -7.49 -0.55 3.39
CA HIS A 45 -7.44 -1.50 4.51
C HIS A 45 -6.46 -1.10 5.64
N ASN A 46 -6.46 0.19 6.02
CA ASN A 46 -5.56 0.79 7.01
C ASN A 46 -4.05 0.72 6.66
N ILE A 47 -3.73 0.43 5.40
CA ILE A 47 -2.36 0.47 4.87
C ILE A 47 -2.21 1.75 4.07
N ASN A 48 -1.14 2.50 4.37
CA ASN A 48 -0.79 3.69 3.61
C ASN A 48 -0.05 3.28 2.34
N PHE A 49 -0.52 3.77 1.20
CA PHE A 49 0.12 3.60 -0.10
C PHE A 49 0.65 4.93 -0.61
N ALA A 50 1.89 4.91 -1.07
CA ALA A 50 2.48 5.98 -1.88
C ALA A 50 2.61 5.49 -3.32
N GLY A 51 2.02 6.24 -4.25
CA GLY A 51 2.00 5.92 -5.67
C GLY A 51 2.78 6.90 -6.51
N GLN A 52 3.38 6.40 -7.59
CA GLN A 52 4.02 7.22 -8.60
C GLN A 52 3.72 6.67 -10.00
N VAL A 53 3.33 7.54 -10.92
CA VAL A 53 3.23 7.22 -12.35
C VAL A 53 4.45 7.76 -13.09
N LEU A 54 5.08 6.91 -13.89
CA LEU A 54 6.29 7.20 -14.66
C LEU A 54 6.07 6.86 -16.13
N LEU A 55 6.66 7.66 -17.03
CA LEU A 55 6.78 7.31 -18.44
C LEU A 55 8.01 6.41 -18.60
N ILE A 56 7.82 5.23 -19.19
CA ILE A 56 8.92 4.31 -19.52
C ILE A 56 9.40 4.55 -20.94
N ASN A 57 8.47 4.64 -21.89
CA ASN A 57 8.78 4.81 -23.30
C ASN A 57 7.70 5.66 -23.99
N ASP A 58 8.11 6.85 -24.42
CA ASP A 58 7.25 7.81 -25.12
C ASP A 58 6.74 7.27 -26.46
N SER A 59 7.64 6.65 -27.25
CA SER A 59 7.32 6.12 -28.59
C SER A 59 6.28 5.00 -28.59
N GLN A 60 6.13 4.32 -27.46
CA GLN A 60 5.21 3.20 -27.28
C GLN A 60 4.03 3.52 -26.35
N ASN A 61 3.93 4.76 -25.85
CA ASN A 61 2.99 5.13 -24.79
C ASN A 61 2.99 4.11 -23.64
N GLN A 62 4.19 3.77 -23.16
CA GLN A 62 4.38 2.80 -22.08
C GLN A 62 4.65 3.54 -20.77
N PHE A 63 3.87 3.19 -19.75
CA PHE A 63 3.90 3.82 -18.44
C PHE A 63 4.04 2.78 -17.35
N SER A 64 4.51 3.22 -16.19
CA SER A 64 4.62 2.40 -14.98
C SER A 64 3.91 3.07 -13.83
N ILE A 65 3.18 2.28 -13.04
CA ILE A 65 2.75 2.66 -11.69
C ILE A 65 3.62 1.92 -10.70
N ASN A 66 4.30 2.68 -9.86
CA ASN A 66 4.97 2.16 -8.68
C ASN A 66 4.11 2.47 -7.46
N LEU A 67 3.61 1.44 -6.79
CA LEU A 67 2.94 1.55 -5.51
C LEU A 67 3.86 1.04 -4.41
N VAL A 68 3.91 1.76 -3.30
CA VAL A 68 4.65 1.38 -2.10
C VAL A 68 3.67 1.31 -0.94
N ALA A 69 3.45 0.12 -0.42
CA ALA A 69 2.65 -0.10 0.78
C ALA A 69 3.55 -0.01 2.02
N ASN A 70 3.16 0.76 3.02
CA ASN A 70 3.82 0.77 4.33
C ASN A 70 3.08 -0.15 5.29
N LEU A 71 3.73 -1.26 5.66
CA LEU A 71 3.10 -2.38 6.36
C LEU A 71 3.33 -2.35 7.87
N GLY A 72 4.29 -1.55 8.33
CA GLY A 72 4.67 -1.48 9.73
C GLY A 72 6.16 -1.26 9.90
N HIS A 73 6.66 -1.52 11.10
CA HIS A 73 8.08 -1.38 11.43
C HIS A 73 8.60 -2.63 12.13
N ILE A 74 9.87 -2.95 11.90
CA ILE A 74 10.61 -3.90 12.74
C ILE A 74 11.21 -3.09 13.90
N PRO A 75 10.94 -3.45 15.17
CA PRO A 75 11.51 -2.74 16.31
C PRO A 75 13.04 -2.83 16.30
N PHE A 76 13.70 -1.84 16.89
CA PHE A 76 15.14 -1.90 17.10
C PHE A 76 15.48 -2.98 18.13
N SER A 77 16.67 -3.57 18.03
CA SER A 77 17.10 -4.62 18.96
C SER A 77 17.10 -4.17 20.42
N ALA A 78 17.25 -2.87 20.67
CA ALA A 78 17.22 -2.27 22.00
C ALA A 78 15.81 -2.15 22.59
N GLU A 79 14.78 -2.13 21.73
CA GLU A 79 13.37 -2.01 22.14
C GLU A 79 12.81 -3.41 22.43
N ASP A 80 12.93 -4.33 21.47
CA ASP A 80 12.46 -5.71 21.63
C ASP A 80 13.26 -6.66 20.73
N ARG A 81 14.28 -7.29 21.32
CA ARG A 81 15.15 -8.24 20.62
C ARG A 81 14.42 -9.50 20.18
N ALA A 82 13.45 -9.99 20.95
CA ALA A 82 12.75 -11.23 20.66
C ALA A 82 11.78 -11.05 19.50
N HIS A 83 10.99 -9.98 19.54
CA HIS A 83 10.06 -9.63 18.47
C HIS A 83 10.80 -9.29 17.17
N ARG A 84 11.90 -8.51 17.25
CA ARG A 84 12.75 -8.24 16.10
C ARG A 84 13.23 -9.52 15.43
N LYS A 85 13.73 -10.49 16.20
CA LYS A 85 14.22 -11.76 15.66
C LYS A 85 13.10 -12.51 14.93
N LYS A 86 11.93 -12.63 15.54
CA LYS A 86 10.74 -13.27 14.95
C LYS A 86 10.37 -12.63 13.61
N LEU A 87 10.23 -11.29 13.57
CA LEU A 87 9.90 -10.57 12.34
C LEU A 87 10.96 -10.73 11.26
N LEU A 88 12.25 -10.64 11.61
CA LEU A 88 13.33 -10.85 10.64
C LEU A 88 13.30 -12.28 10.07
N GLU A 89 13.06 -13.30 10.89
CA GLU A 89 12.94 -14.68 10.41
C GLU A 89 11.76 -14.85 9.44
N SER A 90 10.62 -14.23 9.71
CA SER A 90 9.44 -14.27 8.84
C SER A 90 9.62 -13.48 7.54
N PHE A 91 10.25 -12.31 7.58
CA PHE A 91 10.34 -11.41 6.42
C PHE A 91 11.62 -11.56 5.60
N THR A 92 12.70 -12.16 6.12
CA THR A 92 13.94 -12.34 5.36
C THR A 92 13.73 -13.05 4.01
N PRO A 93 12.98 -14.16 3.93
CA PRO A 93 12.69 -14.81 2.64
C PRO A 93 11.96 -13.88 1.67
N LEU A 94 11.04 -13.07 2.18
CA LEU A 94 10.26 -12.11 1.40
C LEU A 94 11.12 -10.94 0.89
N PHE A 95 12.07 -10.47 1.70
CA PHE A 95 13.07 -9.48 1.29
C PHE A 95 14.00 -10.03 0.20
N MET A 96 14.43 -11.29 0.31
CA MET A 96 15.30 -11.92 -0.69
C MET A 96 14.60 -12.13 -2.04
N LYS A 97 13.27 -12.33 -2.03
CA LYS A 97 12.46 -12.44 -3.25
C LYS A 97 12.29 -11.10 -3.98
N GLY A 98 12.47 -9.98 -3.27
CA GLY A 98 12.39 -8.63 -3.82
C GLY A 98 11.00 -7.99 -3.77
N ASP A 99 9.97 -8.73 -3.33
CA ASP A 99 8.60 -8.25 -3.20
C ASP A 99 8.46 -7.23 -2.04
N PHE A 100 9.35 -7.34 -1.04
CA PHE A 100 9.38 -6.49 0.15
C PHE A 100 10.77 -5.87 0.31
N ARG A 101 10.80 -4.70 0.96
CA ARG A 101 12.03 -4.02 1.35
C ARG A 101 11.94 -3.55 2.79
N LEU A 102 13.09 -3.60 3.48
CA LEU A 102 13.27 -2.94 4.76
C LEU A 102 13.85 -1.55 4.49
N ALA A 103 13.07 -0.50 4.75
CA ALA A 103 13.53 0.87 4.64
C ALA A 103 14.52 1.20 5.77
N VAL A 104 15.31 2.27 5.59
CA VAL A 104 16.38 2.68 6.51
C VAL A 104 15.85 2.97 7.93
N ASN A 105 14.60 3.41 8.04
CA ASN A 105 13.89 3.66 9.30
C ASN A 105 13.21 2.39 9.88
N SER A 106 13.69 1.20 9.50
CA SER A 106 13.12 -0.10 9.88
C SER A 106 11.67 -0.33 9.44
N GLN A 107 11.12 0.47 8.52
CA GLN A 107 9.79 0.22 7.98
C GLN A 107 9.80 -0.95 7.00
N ILE A 108 8.83 -1.84 7.15
CA ILE A 108 8.54 -2.91 6.20
C ILE A 108 7.69 -2.31 5.09
N GLN A 109 8.20 -2.36 3.88
CA GLN A 109 7.50 -1.84 2.70
C GLN A 109 7.34 -2.94 1.67
N MET A 110 6.19 -2.97 1.01
CA MET A 110 5.97 -3.78 -0.19
C MET A 110 6.03 -2.86 -1.39
N VAL A 111 6.77 -3.24 -2.43
CA VAL A 111 6.92 -2.43 -3.66
C VAL A 111 6.26 -3.18 -4.80
N MET A 112 5.35 -2.51 -5.49
CA MET A 112 4.59 -3.09 -6.59
C MET A 112 4.80 -2.24 -7.83
N LEU A 113 5.27 -2.88 -8.89
CA LEU A 113 5.48 -2.25 -10.17
C LEU A 113 4.48 -2.82 -11.18
N THR A 114 3.66 -1.97 -11.76
CA THR A 114 2.70 -2.37 -12.79
C THR A 114 2.91 -1.53 -14.03
N ASN A 115 3.29 -2.19 -15.13
CA ASN A 115 3.46 -1.55 -16.42
C ASN A 115 2.17 -1.63 -17.22
N PHE A 116 1.82 -0.55 -17.91
CA PHE A 116 0.64 -0.49 -18.74
C PHE A 116 0.89 0.37 -19.98
N THR A 117 0.07 0.16 -21.00
CA THR A 117 0.08 0.94 -22.24
C THR A 117 -1.27 1.62 -22.46
N GLY A 118 -1.26 2.64 -23.32
CA GLY A 118 -2.47 3.39 -23.70
C GLY A 118 -2.54 4.78 -23.07
N PRO A 119 -3.70 5.45 -23.15
CA PRO A 119 -3.85 6.82 -22.65
C PRO A 119 -3.71 6.89 -21.13
N VAL A 120 -2.99 7.90 -20.65
CA VAL A 120 -2.81 8.16 -19.22
C VAL A 120 -3.83 9.20 -18.78
N ASN A 121 -4.94 8.69 -18.27
CA ASN A 121 -5.98 9.47 -17.61
C ASN A 121 -6.31 8.85 -16.25
N ALA A 122 -7.03 9.60 -15.42
CA ALA A 122 -7.37 9.18 -14.07
C ALA A 122 -8.05 7.80 -14.06
N LYS A 123 -9.03 7.59 -14.95
CA LYS A 123 -9.73 6.31 -15.07
C LYS A 123 -8.78 5.14 -15.29
N ARG A 124 -7.82 5.27 -16.22
CA ARG A 124 -6.87 4.20 -16.52
C ARG A 124 -5.94 3.92 -15.35
N ILE A 125 -5.46 4.96 -14.68
CA ILE A 125 -4.65 4.81 -13.46
C ILE A 125 -5.45 4.09 -12.38
N MET A 126 -6.72 4.44 -12.21
CA MET A 126 -7.59 3.80 -11.22
C MET A 126 -7.85 2.33 -11.52
N GLU A 127 -8.05 1.98 -12.79
CA GLU A 127 -8.16 0.58 -13.23
C GLU A 127 -6.90 -0.20 -12.90
N VAL A 128 -5.73 0.35 -13.25
CA VAL A 128 -4.44 -0.31 -13.00
C VAL A 128 -4.22 -0.49 -11.49
N ILE A 129 -4.41 0.55 -10.67
CA ILE A 129 -4.31 0.46 -9.21
C ILE A 129 -5.28 -0.60 -8.67
N THR A 130 -6.53 -0.60 -9.14
CA THR A 130 -7.54 -1.56 -8.68
C THR A 130 -7.12 -2.99 -8.95
N CYS A 131 -6.70 -3.30 -10.17
CA CYS A 131 -6.24 -4.64 -10.53
C CYS A 131 -5.04 -5.04 -9.66
N THR A 132 -4.05 -4.14 -9.52
CA THR A 132 -2.88 -4.39 -8.66
C THR A 132 -3.28 -4.67 -7.21
N LEU A 133 -4.22 -3.91 -6.64
CA LEU A 133 -4.67 -4.13 -5.26
C LEU A 133 -5.47 -5.43 -5.09
N LEU A 134 -6.29 -5.80 -6.07
CA LEU A 134 -7.07 -7.04 -6.04
C LEU A 134 -6.17 -8.28 -6.09
N ASP A 135 -5.13 -8.26 -6.94
CA ASP A 135 -4.15 -9.35 -7.03
C ASP A 135 -3.41 -9.58 -5.70
N LEU A 136 -3.29 -8.53 -4.87
CA LEU A 136 -2.52 -8.52 -3.63
C LEU A 136 -3.33 -8.77 -2.37
N GLN A 137 -4.65 -8.84 -2.47
CA GLN A 137 -5.52 -8.87 -1.30
C GLN A 137 -5.18 -10.03 -0.35
N THR A 138 -4.78 -11.17 -0.90
CA THR A 138 -4.42 -12.38 -0.12
C THR A 138 -3.08 -12.20 0.59
N ASP A 139 -2.08 -11.64 -0.10
CA ASP A 139 -0.73 -11.43 0.44
C ASP A 139 -0.74 -10.39 1.57
N LEU A 140 -1.47 -9.29 1.38
CA LEU A 140 -1.55 -8.22 2.39
C LEU A 140 -2.21 -8.69 3.70
N LYS A 141 -3.24 -9.54 3.63
CA LYS A 141 -3.88 -10.12 4.82
C LYS A 141 -2.91 -11.01 5.61
N SER A 142 -2.15 -11.86 4.91
CA SER A 142 -1.16 -12.75 5.51
C SER A 142 -0.04 -11.96 6.22
N VAL A 143 0.44 -10.90 5.57
CA VAL A 143 1.48 -10.01 6.08
C VAL A 143 1.01 -9.23 7.30
N GLN A 144 -0.18 -8.62 7.27
CA GLN A 144 -0.72 -7.89 8.42
C GLN A 144 -0.87 -8.77 9.67
N ALA A 145 -1.30 -10.02 9.49
CA ALA A 145 -1.39 -10.98 10.59
C ALA A 145 -0.02 -11.29 11.21
N SER A 146 1.03 -11.37 10.39
CA SER A 146 2.40 -11.65 10.83
C SER A 146 3.06 -10.48 11.59
N ILE A 147 2.62 -9.25 11.33
CA ILE A 147 3.13 -8.04 12.00
C ILE A 147 2.40 -7.78 13.32
N SER A 148 1.11 -8.15 13.41
CA SER A 148 0.26 -7.83 14.56
C SER A 148 0.28 -8.89 15.68
N GLY A 149 0.89 -10.06 15.46
CA GLY A 149 0.91 -11.20 16.39
C GLY A 149 2.31 -11.63 16.78
#